data_AF-A0A965LDI5-F1
#
_entry.id   AF-A0A965LDI5-F1
#
_cell.length_a   1.000
_cell.length_b   1.000
_cell.length_c   1.000
_cell.angle_alpha   90.00
_cell.angle_beta   90.00
_cell.angle_gamma   90.00
#
_symmetry.space_group_name_H-M   'P 1'
#
loop_
_entity.id
_entity.type
_entity.pdbx_description
1 polymer ?
#
loop_
_entity_poly.entity_id
_entity_poly.type
_entity_poly.pdbx_seq_one_letter_code
_entity_poly.pdbx_strand_id
1 'polypeptide(L)'
;MEVEGQRRIQASAAALADIGRPRKKAFELASREERIIMIGGDYNSAGQSFVDANRDQINWLESQGVMLEEAAARANAWLEGRMADHARWKGGE
;
A
#
# COMPACT_ATOMS: atom_id res chain seq x y z
N MET A 1 13.44 -20.33 -33.58
CA MET A 1 14.15 -20.14 -32.30
C MET A 1 14.49 -18.67 -31.99
N GLU A 2 14.16 -17.70 -32.87
CA GLU A 2 14.45 -16.27 -32.69
C GLU A 2 13.45 -15.48 -31.83
N VAL A 3 12.21 -15.98 -31.68
CA VAL A 3 11.10 -15.24 -31.05
C VAL A 3 11.28 -15.09 -29.52
N GLU A 4 11.89 -16.08 -28.88
CA GLU A 4 12.10 -16.11 -27.42
C GLU A 4 13.13 -15.06 -26.97
N GLY A 5 14.20 -14.90 -27.75
CA GLY A 5 15.27 -13.93 -27.49
C GLY A 5 14.78 -12.50 -27.63
N GLN A 6 13.98 -12.21 -28.66
CA GLN A 6 13.39 -10.89 -28.87
C GLN A 6 12.38 -10.53 -27.76
N ARG A 7 11.57 -11.50 -27.29
CA ARG A 7 10.68 -11.30 -26.14
C ARG A 7 11.43 -10.93 -24.86
N ARG A 8 12.55 -11.61 -24.58
CA ARG A 8 13.38 -11.30 -23.39
C ARG A 8 14.03 -9.92 -23.48
N ILE A 9 14.50 -9.53 -24.66
CA ILE A 9 15.09 -8.21 -24.89
C ILE A 9 14.02 -7.12 -24.73
N GLN A 10 12.81 -7.32 -25.27
CA GLN A 10 11.70 -6.38 -25.10
C GLN A 10 11.24 -6.28 -23.64
N ALA A 11 11.13 -7.40 -22.92
CA ALA A 11 10.78 -7.39 -21.50
C ALA A 11 11.83 -6.66 -20.65
N SER A 12 13.11 -6.87 -20.95
CA SER A 12 14.22 -6.18 -20.28
C SER A 12 14.24 -4.69 -20.62
N ALA A 13 13.99 -4.32 -21.88
CA ALA A 13 13.89 -2.93 -22.32
C ALA A 13 12.67 -2.21 -21.71
N ALA A 14 11.53 -2.90 -21.57
CA ALA A 14 10.36 -2.39 -20.85
C ALA A 14 10.65 -2.19 -19.36
N ALA A 15 11.34 -3.13 -18.72
CA ALA A 15 11.77 -3.00 -17.32
C ALA A 15 12.75 -1.83 -17.12
N LEU A 16 13.68 -1.61 -18.07
CA LEU A 16 14.62 -0.49 -18.06
C LEU A 16 13.91 0.87 -18.32
N ALA A 17 12.91 0.90 -19.19
CA ALA A 17 12.10 2.10 -19.44
C ALA A 17 11.28 2.53 -18.21
N ASP A 18 10.97 1.60 -17.31
CA ASP A 18 10.31 1.85 -16.02
C ASP A 18 11.24 2.35 -14.92
N ILE A 19 12.57 2.39 -15.13
CA ILE A 19 13.54 2.86 -14.12
C ILE A 19 13.53 4.40 -13.99
N GLY A 20 13.02 5.13 -15.00
CA GLY A 20 13.00 6.59 -15.04
C GLY A 20 11.61 7.24 -14.92
N ARG A 21 10.53 6.45 -14.90
CA ARG A 21 9.19 6.98 -14.62
C ARG A 21 9.02 7.03 -13.10
N PRO A 22 8.44 8.09 -12.52
CA PRO A 22 8.01 8.02 -11.13
C PRO A 22 7.03 6.85 -11.05
N ARG A 23 7.47 5.71 -10.49
CA ARG A 23 6.55 4.62 -10.19
C ARG A 23 5.48 5.24 -9.32
N LYS A 24 4.23 5.24 -9.79
CA LYS A 24 3.10 5.59 -8.92
C LYS A 24 3.24 4.68 -7.71
N LYS A 25 3.53 5.28 -6.55
CA LYS A 25 3.76 4.53 -5.31
C LYS A 25 2.53 3.65 -5.08
N ALA A 26 2.66 2.49 -4.44
CA ALA A 26 1.50 1.61 -4.18
C ALA A 26 0.31 2.38 -3.59
N PHE A 27 0.62 3.37 -2.74
CA PHE A 27 -0.29 4.38 -2.24
C PHE A 27 -1.11 5.11 -3.33
N GLU A 28 -0.48 5.58 -4.41
CA GLU A 28 -1.13 6.33 -5.50
C GLU A 28 -1.98 5.45 -6.43
N LEU A 29 -1.84 4.13 -6.36
CA LEU A 29 -2.63 3.17 -7.13
C LEU A 29 -3.79 2.58 -6.33
N ALA A 30 -3.73 2.66 -5.00
CA ALA A 30 -4.76 2.19 -4.09
C ALA A 30 -6.03 3.06 -4.16
N SER A 31 -7.18 2.45 -3.85
CA SER A 31 -8.43 3.16 -3.62
C SER A 31 -8.31 4.11 -2.43
N ARG A 32 -9.27 5.04 -2.29
CA ARG A 32 -9.29 5.98 -1.17
C ARG A 32 -9.26 5.27 0.19
N GLU A 33 -10.07 4.22 0.34
CA GLU A 33 -10.16 3.50 1.62
C GLU A 33 -8.88 2.71 1.92
N GLU A 34 -8.29 2.06 0.90
CA GLU A 34 -7.02 1.35 1.05
C GLU A 34 -5.89 2.30 1.46
N ARG A 35 -5.85 3.53 0.90
CA ARG A 35 -4.87 4.54 1.31
C ARG A 35 -5.03 4.96 2.76
N ILE A 36 -6.26 5.14 3.23
CA ILE A 36 -6.57 5.47 4.63
C ILE A 36 -6.05 4.34 5.54
N ILE A 37 -6.33 3.08 5.18
CA ILE A 37 -5.86 1.90 5.91
C ILE A 37 -4.33 1.80 5.90
N MET A 38 -3.68 2.04 4.76
CA MET A 38 -2.21 2.04 4.65
C MET A 38 -1.58 3.08 5.57
N ILE A 39 -2.06 4.34 5.54
CA ILE A 39 -1.56 5.41 6.41
C ILE A 39 -1.76 5.05 7.89
N GLY A 40 -2.94 4.53 8.24
CA GLY A 40 -3.24 4.11 9.61
C GLY A 40 -2.35 2.97 10.09
N GLY A 41 -2.09 1.98 9.22
CA GLY A 41 -1.20 0.85 9.52
C GLY A 41 0.25 1.27 9.68
N ASP A 42 0.76 2.12 8.80
CA ASP A 42 2.11 2.66 8.89
C ASP A 42 2.27 3.50 10.17
N TYR A 43 1.27 4.31 10.52
CA TYR A 43 1.25 5.05 11.78
C TYR A 43 1.21 4.14 13.01
N ASN A 44 0.39 3.08 13.02
CA ASN A 44 0.37 2.12 14.14
C ASN A 44 1.72 1.42 14.34
N SER A 45 2.49 1.19 13.26
CA SER A 45 3.77 0.49 13.32
C SER A 45 4.96 1.38 13.68
N ALA A 46 5.01 2.60 13.14
CA ALA A 46 6.17 3.50 13.22
C ALA A 46 5.88 4.83 13.94
N GLY A 47 4.62 5.10 14.30
CA GLY A 47 4.20 6.25 15.10
C GLY A 47 4.66 7.59 14.51
N GLN A 48 5.24 8.42 15.38
CA GLN A 48 5.67 9.77 15.00
C GLN A 48 6.74 9.77 13.89
N SER A 49 7.61 8.77 13.82
CA SER A 49 8.64 8.69 12.78
C SER A 49 8.04 8.56 11.38
N PHE A 50 6.87 7.92 11.25
CA PHE A 50 6.15 7.87 9.98
C PHE A 50 5.57 9.25 9.62
N VAL A 51 4.96 9.94 10.58
CA VAL A 51 4.36 11.27 10.39
C VAL A 51 5.40 12.27 9.89
N ASP A 52 6.58 12.25 10.48
CA ASP A 52 7.67 13.16 10.12
C ASP A 52 8.22 12.85 8.72
N ALA A 53 8.33 11.58 8.36
CA ALA A 53 8.87 11.14 7.07
C ALA A 53 7.86 11.23 5.90
N ASN A 54 6.56 11.26 6.18
CA ASN A 54 5.49 11.11 5.16
C ASN A 54 4.44 12.23 5.23
N ARG A 55 4.89 13.48 5.43
CA ARG A 55 4.00 14.63 5.60
C ARG A 55 2.96 14.80 4.48
N ASP A 56 3.32 14.49 3.24
CA ASP A 56 2.39 14.55 2.09
C ASP A 56 1.21 13.58 2.21
N GLN A 57 1.44 12.39 2.78
CA GLN A 57 0.38 11.42 3.01
C GLN A 57 -0.55 11.88 4.14
N ILE A 58 -0.01 12.54 5.17
CA ILE A 58 -0.78 13.13 6.27
C ILE A 58 -1.65 14.28 5.76
N ASN A 59 -1.06 15.21 4.99
CA ASN A 59 -1.79 16.31 4.38
C ASN A 59 -2.90 15.80 3.44
N TRP A 60 -2.62 14.72 2.69
CA TRP A 60 -3.64 14.07 1.87
C TRP A 60 -4.76 13.51 2.76
N LEU A 61 -4.46 12.80 3.85
CA LEU A 61 -5.46 12.25 4.77
C LEU A 61 -6.36 13.35 5.34
N GLU A 62 -5.76 14.44 5.81
CA GLU A 62 -6.48 15.61 6.34
C GLU A 62 -7.38 16.24 5.26
N SER A 63 -6.93 16.30 3.99
CA SER A 63 -7.75 16.78 2.87
C SER A 63 -8.98 15.89 2.59
N GLN A 64 -8.94 14.63 3.02
CA GLN A 64 -10.08 13.71 2.94
C GLN A 64 -11.06 13.88 4.11
N GLY A 65 -10.78 14.77 5.05
CA GLY A 65 -11.57 14.96 6.27
C GLY A 65 -11.42 13.82 7.28
N VAL A 66 -10.32 13.06 7.21
CA VAL A 66 -10.06 11.90 8.07
C VAL A 66 -8.92 12.24 9.02
N MET A 67 -9.11 11.96 10.30
CA MET A 67 -8.06 12.12 11.31
C MET A 67 -7.08 10.95 11.32
N LEU A 68 -5.85 11.18 11.75
CA LEU A 68 -4.81 10.14 11.78
C LEU A 68 -5.19 9.00 12.73
N GLU A 69 -5.75 9.32 13.90
CA GLU A 69 -6.24 8.34 14.87
C GLU A 69 -7.41 7.52 14.33
N GLU A 70 -8.26 8.14 13.50
CA GLU A 70 -9.36 7.45 12.84
C GLU A 70 -8.83 6.46 11.79
N ALA A 71 -7.85 6.88 10.97
CA ALA A 71 -7.18 6.00 10.02
C ALA A 71 -6.52 4.80 10.73
N ALA A 72 -5.87 5.05 11.88
CA ALA A 72 -5.26 4.03 12.72
C ALA A 72 -6.27 3.01 13.25
N ALA A 73 -7.43 3.48 13.71
CA ALA A 73 -8.52 2.61 14.17
C ALA A 73 -9.09 1.76 13.03
N ARG A 74 -9.29 2.35 11.85
CA ARG A 74 -9.75 1.62 10.65
C ARG A 74 -8.75 0.55 10.22
N ALA A 75 -7.46 0.83 10.29
CA ALA A 75 -6.41 -0.13 9.97
C ALA A 75 -6.41 -1.33 10.94
N ASN A 76 -6.57 -1.09 12.24
CA ASN A 76 -6.69 -2.15 13.24
C ASN A 76 -7.95 -3.01 13.00
N ALA A 77 -9.11 -2.38 12.77
CA ALA A 77 -10.35 -3.11 12.47
C ALA A 77 -10.23 -3.97 11.20
N TRP A 78 -9.56 -3.45 10.16
CA TRP A 78 -9.28 -4.21 8.94
C TRP A 78 -8.38 -5.42 9.22
N LEU A 79 -7.31 -5.24 10.00
CA LEU A 79 -6.41 -6.33 10.39
C LEU A 79 -7.13 -7.41 11.21
N GLU A 80 -7.92 -7.02 12.21
CA GLU A 80 -8.72 -7.92 13.03
C GLU A 80 -9.68 -8.77 12.19
N GLY A 81 -10.39 -8.15 11.23
CA GLY A 81 -11.25 -8.87 10.29
C GLY A 81 -10.48 -9.90 9.47
N ARG A 82 -9.30 -9.55 8.96
CA ARG A 82 -8.44 -10.47 8.18
C ARG A 82 -7.90 -11.63 9.03
N MET A 83 -7.56 -11.37 10.29
CA MET A 83 -7.13 -12.44 11.22
C MET A 83 -8.28 -13.37 11.58
N ALA A 84 -9.49 -12.86 11.78
CA ALA A 84 -10.68 -13.66 12.04
C ALA A 84 -11.03 -14.57 10.85
N ASP A 85 -10.95 -14.04 9.62
CA ASP A 85 -11.14 -14.81 8.39
C ASP A 85 -10.08 -15.92 8.26
N HIS A 86 -8.82 -15.62 8.58
CA HIS A 86 -7.73 -16.60 8.55
C HIS A 86 -7.90 -17.70 9.61
N ALA A 87 -8.28 -17.34 10.83
CA ALA A 87 -8.52 -18.29 11.92
C ALA A 87 -9.70 -19.24 11.60
N ARG A 88 -10.76 -18.72 10.97
CA ARG A 88 -11.89 -19.53 10.48
C ARG A 88 -11.46 -20.54 9.42
N TRP A 89 -10.51 -20.18 8.55
CA TRP A 89 -9.98 -21.08 7.53
C TRP A 89 -9.11 -22.20 8.12
N LYS A 90 -8.36 -21.92 9.21
CA LYS A 90 -7.48 -22.90 9.87
C LYS A 90 -8.15 -23.80 10.91
N GLY A 91 -9.29 -23.39 11.48
CA GLY A 91 -10.03 -24.19 12.47
C GLY A 91 -11.04 -25.17 11.90
N GLY A 92 -11.12 -25.30 10.57
CA GLY A 92 -12.03 -26.21 9.86
C GLY A 92 -11.35 -27.38 9.15
N GLU A 93 -10.05 -27.62 9.42
CA GLU A 93 -9.31 -28.81 8.98
C GLU A 93 -9.31 -29.90 10.07
#